data_AF-A0A7J2L438-F1
#
_entry.id   AF-A0A7J2L438-F1
#
_cell.length_a   1.000
_cell.length_b   1.000
_cell.length_c   1.000
_cell.angle_alpha   90.00
_cell.angle_beta   90.00
_cell.angle_gamma   90.00
#
_symmetry.space_group_name_H-M   'P 1'
#
loop_
_entity.id
_entity.type
_entity.pdbx_description
1 polymer ?
#
loop_
_entity_poly.entity_id
_entity_poly.type
_entity_poly.pdbx_seq_one_letter_code
_entity_poly.pdbx_strand_id
1 'polypeptide(L)'
;MHSEELSLRDLAIFLTALGDDLPSIMRNTERIVEHPRAALWLESARNLGIVRVEDGNIEVDRNALRGLIERVREVFDRWISSLS
;
A
#
# COMPACT_ATOMS: atom_id res chain seq x y z
N MET A 1 -2.29 -4.60 23.29
CA MET A 1 -2.13 -4.86 21.85
C MET A 1 -2.39 -3.53 21.17
N HIS A 2 -1.33 -2.77 20.83
CA HIS A 2 -1.50 -1.49 20.17
C HIS A 2 -1.93 -1.76 18.74
N SER A 3 -3.16 -1.40 18.39
CA SER A 3 -3.54 -1.27 16.99
C SER A 3 -2.60 -0.24 16.39
N GLU A 4 -1.65 -0.68 15.56
CA GLU A 4 -0.88 0.25 14.73
C GLU A 4 -1.89 1.05 13.91
N GLU A 5 -2.04 2.31 14.28
CA GLU A 5 -2.96 3.21 13.64
C GLU A 5 -2.50 3.39 12.20
N LEU A 6 -3.37 3.03 11.27
CA LEU A 6 -3.03 3.00 9.87
C LEU A 6 -2.80 4.43 9.40
N SER A 7 -1.56 4.75 9.03
CA SER A 7 -1.20 6.10 8.57
C SER A 7 -1.98 6.45 7.29
N LEU A 8 -2.93 7.38 7.39
CA LEU A 8 -3.69 7.87 6.25
C LEU A 8 -2.78 8.49 5.18
N ARG A 9 -1.67 9.11 5.60
CA ARG A 9 -0.64 9.63 4.69
C ARG A 9 -0.04 8.50 3.86
N ASP A 10 0.42 7.44 4.52
CA ASP A 10 1.07 6.33 3.83
C ASP A 10 0.07 5.57 2.94
N LEU A 11 -1.17 5.40 3.40
CA LEU A 11 -2.23 4.82 2.58
C LEU A 11 -2.50 5.65 1.32
N ALA A 12 -2.63 6.97 1.44
CA ALA A 12 -2.85 7.86 0.31
C ALA A 12 -1.69 7.79 -0.69
N ILE A 13 -0.44 7.84 -0.20
CA ILE A 13 0.75 7.71 -1.04
C ILE A 13 0.78 6.35 -1.74
N PHE A 14 0.57 5.26 -1.00
CA PHE A 14 0.57 3.90 -1.54
C PHE A 14 -0.42 3.72 -2.68
N LEU A 15 -1.62 4.31 -2.55
CA LEU A 15 -2.68 4.20 -3.55
C LEU A 15 -2.50 5.14 -4.75
N THR A 16 -1.79 6.27 -4.59
CA THR A 16 -1.80 7.35 -5.61
C THR A 16 -0.44 7.67 -6.22
N ALA A 17 0.68 7.37 -5.55
CA ALA A 17 1.99 7.83 -5.99
C ALA A 17 2.43 7.22 -7.33
N LEU A 18 2.01 5.99 -7.63
CA LEU A 18 2.26 5.30 -8.89
C LEU A 18 1.13 5.45 -9.92
N GLY A 19 0.00 6.07 -9.54
CA GLY A 19 -1.15 6.29 -10.42
C GLY A 19 -1.58 5.03 -11.18
N ASP A 20 -1.76 5.17 -12.49
CA ASP A 20 -2.20 4.09 -13.39
C ASP A 20 -1.13 3.00 -13.61
N ASP A 21 0.13 3.25 -13.23
CA ASP A 21 1.21 2.26 -13.35
C ASP A 21 1.16 1.23 -12.20
N LEU A 22 0.46 1.53 -11.10
CA LEU A 22 0.40 0.67 -9.91
C LEU A 22 0.02 -0.79 -10.25
N PRO A 23 -1.04 -1.10 -11.02
CA PRO A 23 -1.40 -2.49 -11.34
C PRO A 23 -0.30 -3.21 -12.13
N SER A 24 0.42 -2.48 -12.98
CA SER A 24 1.51 -3.03 -13.76
C SER A 24 2.75 -3.30 -12.89
N ILE A 25 3.10 -2.36 -12.01
CA ILE A 25 4.22 -2.49 -11.07
C ILE A 25 3.95 -3.61 -10.05
N MET A 26 2.71 -3.79 -9.61
CA MET A 26 2.35 -4.90 -8.71
C MET A 26 2.43 -6.29 -9.37
N ARG A 27 2.46 -6.36 -10.71
CA ARG A 27 2.71 -7.61 -11.46
C ARG A 27 4.19 -7.85 -11.72
N ASN A 28 4.98 -6.78 -11.86
CA ASN A 28 6.42 -6.82 -12.02
C ASN A 28 7.07 -5.67 -11.23
N THR A 29 7.53 -5.99 -10.02
CA THR A 29 8.09 -5.02 -9.07
C THR A 29 9.45 -4.47 -9.48
N GLU A 30 10.16 -5.15 -10.39
CA GLU A 30 11.44 -4.64 -10.93
C GLU A 30 11.26 -3.30 -11.63
N ARG A 31 10.08 -3.07 -12.23
CA ARG A 31 9.75 -1.80 -12.90
C ARG A 31 9.60 -0.62 -11.95
N ILE A 32 9.55 -0.86 -10.64
CA ILE A 32 9.36 0.23 -9.70
C ILE A 32 10.55 1.19 -9.73
N VAL A 33 11.78 0.70 -9.91
CA VAL A 33 12.99 1.54 -9.81
C VAL A 33 13.06 2.60 -10.92
N GLU A 34 12.32 2.41 -12.01
CA GLU A 34 12.24 3.33 -13.14
C GLU A 34 11.25 4.48 -12.88
N HIS A 35 10.38 4.35 -11.88
CA HIS A 35 9.31 5.33 -11.63
C HIS A 35 9.82 6.52 -10.80
N PRO A 36 9.57 7.78 -11.20
CA PRO A 36 10.11 8.96 -10.51
C PRO A 36 9.63 9.11 -9.06
N ARG A 37 8.49 8.50 -8.72
CA ARG A 37 7.91 8.50 -7.36
C ARG A 37 8.13 7.18 -6.59
N ALA A 38 8.98 6.29 -7.11
CA ALA A 38 9.20 4.97 -6.54
C ALA A 38 9.68 5.00 -5.09
N ALA A 39 10.63 5.89 -4.78
CA ALA A 39 11.19 6.01 -3.44
C ALA A 39 10.10 6.33 -2.40
N LEU A 40 9.22 7.30 -2.71
CA LEU A 40 8.12 7.69 -1.84
C LEU A 40 7.10 6.56 -1.69
N TRP A 41 6.77 5.87 -2.78
CA TRP A 41 5.86 4.73 -2.72
C TRP A 41 6.44 3.57 -1.89
N LEU A 42 7.73 3.25 -2.08
CA LEU A 42 8.42 2.18 -1.34
C LEU A 42 8.48 2.49 0.15
N GLU A 43 8.76 3.74 0.53
CA GLU A 43 8.72 4.17 1.93
C GLU A 43 7.35 3.91 2.56
N SER A 44 6.27 4.40 1.94
CA SER A 44 4.92 4.20 2.46
C SER A 44 4.48 2.73 2.42
N ALA A 45 4.83 1.98 1.38
CA ALA A 45 4.53 0.55 1.29
C ALA A 45 5.25 -0.26 2.40
N ARG A 46 6.47 0.12 2.77
CA ARG A 46 7.21 -0.47 3.89
C ARG A 46 6.58 -0.11 5.23
N ASN A 47 6.19 1.16 5.42
CA ASN A 47 5.51 1.62 6.64
C ASN A 47 4.16 0.91 6.85
N LEU A 48 3.46 0.58 5.76
CA LEU A 48 2.23 -0.20 5.80
C LEU A 48 2.46 -1.72 5.94
N GLY A 49 3.72 -2.17 5.97
CA GLY A 49 4.08 -3.59 6.05
C GLY A 49 3.78 -4.40 4.78
N ILE A 50 3.50 -3.74 3.66
CA ILE A 50 3.16 -4.39 2.38
C ILE A 50 4.40 -4.80 1.61
N VAL A 51 5.49 -4.06 1.76
CA VAL A 51 6.74 -4.31 1.03
C VAL A 51 7.89 -4.55 2.00
N ARG A 52 8.75 -5.51 1.64
CA ARG A 52 10.08 -5.70 2.22
C ARG A 52 11.12 -5.52 1.12
N VAL A 53 12.28 -4.99 1.50
CA VAL A 53 13.43 -4.85 0.61
C VAL A 53 14.55 -5.69 1.20
N GLU A 54 14.89 -6.78 0.53
CA GLU A 54 15.90 -7.75 0.96
C GLU A 54 16.91 -7.91 -0.18
N ASP A 55 18.19 -7.64 0.08
CA ASP A 55 19.29 -7.74 -0.89
C ASP A 55 19.03 -7.03 -2.24
N GLY A 56 18.33 -5.89 -2.19
CA GLY A 56 17.97 -5.10 -3.39
C GLY A 56 16.74 -5.61 -4.14
N ASN A 57 16.15 -6.73 -3.72
CA ASN A 57 14.89 -7.24 -4.25
C ASN A 57 13.71 -6.67 -3.45
N ILE A 58 12.65 -6.35 -4.17
CA ILE A 58 11.40 -5.82 -3.60
C ILE A 58 10.39 -6.96 -3.54
N GLU A 59 10.10 -7.40 -2.32
CA GLU A 59 9.10 -8.41 -2.05
C GLU A 59 7.79 -7.79 -1.58
N VAL A 60 6.69 -8.22 -2.17
CA VAL A 60 5.33 -7.79 -1.80
C VAL A 60 4.68 -8.85 -0.93
N ASP A 61 4.37 -8.50 0.32
CA ASP A 61 3.54 -9.32 1.20
C ASP A 61 2.07 -9.24 0.75
N ARG A 62 1.66 -10.24 -0.02
CA ARG A 62 0.28 -10.35 -0.54
C ARG A 62 -0.76 -10.52 0.55
N ASN A 63 -0.38 -11.09 1.70
CA ASN A 63 -1.31 -11.26 2.83
C ASN A 63 -1.52 -9.91 3.53
N ALA A 64 -0.44 -9.15 3.77
CA ALA A 64 -0.54 -7.80 4.31
C ALA A 64 -1.37 -6.89 3.40
N LEU A 65 -1.14 -6.94 2.09
CA LEU A 65 -1.94 -6.18 1.11
C LEU A 65 -3.43 -6.55 1.15
N ARG A 66 -3.75 -7.84 1.22
CA ARG A 66 -5.14 -8.30 1.33
C ARG A 66 -5.79 -7.78 2.61
N GLY A 67 -5.09 -7.88 3.74
CA GLY A 67 -5.57 -7.37 5.02
C GLY A 67 -5.77 -5.85 4.99
N LEU A 68 -4.92 -5.09 4.31
CA LEU A 68 -5.13 -3.66 4.10
C LEU A 68 -6.42 -3.38 3.32
N ILE A 69 -6.63 -4.09 2.20
CA ILE A 69 -7.83 -3.92 1.37
C ILE A 69 -9.10 -4.19 2.19
N GLU A 70 -9.10 -5.27 2.98
CA GLU A 70 -10.22 -5.62 3.86
C GLU A 70 -10.49 -4.54 4.90
N ARG A 71 -9.45 -4.04 5.59
CA ARG A 71 -9.59 -2.94 6.56
C ARG A 71 -10.15 -1.67 5.92
N VAL A 72 -9.67 -1.31 4.72
CA VAL A 72 -10.17 -0.14 3.99
C VAL A 72 -11.66 -0.32 3.66
N ARG A 73 -12.06 -1.50 3.18
CA ARG A 73 -13.48 -1.82 2.91
C ARG A 73 -14.33 -1.70 4.16
N GLU A 74 -13.92 -2.29 5.28
CA GLU A 74 -14.64 -2.20 6.55
C GLU A 74 -14.82 -0.74 7.01
N VAL A 75 -13.80 0.10 6.84
CA VAL A 75 -13.89 1.53 7.18
C VAL A 75 -14.93 2.23 6.29
N PHE A 76 -14.91 1.97 4.98
CA PHE A 76 -15.90 2.54 4.06
C PHE A 76 -17.31 2.04 4.35
N ASP A 77 -17.49 0.76 4.61
CA ASP A 77 -18.80 0.16 4.91
C ASP A 77 -19.39 0.74 6.20
N ARG A 78 -18.58 0.91 7.25
CA ARG A 78 -18.99 1.59 8.49
C ARG A 78 -19.37 3.05 8.23
N TRP A 79 -18.60 3.76 7.42
CA TRP A 79 -18.88 5.16 7.09
C TRP A 79 -20.19 5.30 6.30
N ILE A 80 -20.41 4.49 5.27
CA ILE A 80 -21.65 4.49 4.47
C ILE A 80 -22.86 4.15 5.36
N SER A 81 -22.72 3.15 6.23
CA SER A 81 -23.78 2.76 7.16
C SER A 81 -24.12 3.86 8.17
N SER A 82 -23.17 4.73 8.52
CA SER A 82 -23.42 5.87 9.42
C SER A 82 -24.15 7.05 8.76
N LEU A 83 -24.23 7.06 7.42
CA LEU A 83 -24.93 8.07 6.63
C LEU A 83 -26.36 7.66 6.25
N SER A 84 -26.74 6.40 6.53
CA SER A 84 -28.07 5.82 6.25
C SER A 84 -28.94 5.88 7.50
#